data_AF-A0A1Q6YP80-F1
#
_entry.id   AF-A0A1Q6YP80-F1
#
_cell.length_a   1.000
_cell.length_b   1.000
_cell.length_c   1.000
_cell.angle_alpha   90.00
_cell.angle_beta   90.00
_cell.angle_gamma   90.00
#
_symmetry.space_group_name_H-M   'P 1'
#
loop_
_entity.id
_entity.type
_entity.pdbx_description
1 polymer ?
#
loop_
_entity_poly.entity_id
_entity_poly.type
_entity_poly.pdbx_seq_one_letter_code
_entity_poly.pdbx_strand_id
1 'polypeptide(L)'
;MTDPLGVELEVSATEYMEASLLAGNVSRSRISPVLRSVLPVLVLSLIAIVADQFAAPILFTTSPLWATCAFLLLVWRRGELPLSGGNATFERSFSMWRVGAFLSMHVALVLLSRSFTSAAEPFAGTSTLRGTLVGFCKLAVLLPTVVLSSYAYWKQLLRAYSAEVKAAVVVLTMNVPGRVLDALWPWYGRMLGWSIYLLARSFVPGLTYEIGPEPTLVGPFQDTSLVPLCSGISGFELLSYIFGLVVVLEWNCLRRGRALLIYFGCLFSILGSNAFRIASLVVLGNRGYADFVPLIHVLEGPIFFCTVFLVYLSLTYEWMTESRRLPLST
;
A
#
# COMPACT_ATOMS: atom_id res chain seq x y z
N MET A 1 4.10 -73.40 -0.55
CA MET A 1 2.94 -73.22 -1.44
C MET A 1 2.63 -71.74 -1.42
N THR A 2 2.66 -71.15 -2.61
CA THR A 2 2.74 -69.73 -2.92
C THR A 2 1.48 -68.94 -2.60
N ASP A 3 1.69 -67.73 -2.07
CA ASP A 3 0.71 -66.65 -1.91
C ASP A 3 -0.02 -66.33 -3.22
N PRO A 4 -1.32 -66.01 -3.18
CA PRO A 4 -1.97 -65.24 -4.22
C PRO A 4 -2.16 -63.78 -3.78
N LEU A 5 -1.63 -62.90 -4.64
CA LEU A 5 -2.27 -61.66 -5.10
C LEU A 5 -2.36 -60.50 -4.09
N GLY A 6 -1.24 -59.78 -3.99
CA GLY A 6 -1.26 -58.33 -3.88
C GLY A 6 -1.78 -57.72 -5.19
N VAL A 7 -3.05 -57.32 -5.18
CA VAL A 7 -3.63 -56.39 -6.16
C VAL A 7 -4.61 -55.51 -5.38
N GLU A 8 -4.08 -54.60 -4.58
CA GLU A 8 -4.89 -53.56 -3.94
C GLU A 8 -4.23 -52.20 -4.15
N LEU A 9 -5.02 -51.31 -4.75
CA LEU A 9 -4.87 -49.85 -4.80
C LEU A 9 -3.67 -49.26 -5.55
N GLU A 10 -3.65 -49.42 -6.87
CA GLU A 10 -3.01 -48.46 -7.78
C GLU A 10 -4.02 -47.68 -8.64
N VAL A 11 -5.31 -47.76 -8.28
CA VAL A 11 -6.34 -46.84 -8.76
C VAL A 11 -6.62 -45.88 -7.61
N SER A 12 -6.34 -44.58 -7.79
CA SER A 12 -6.96 -43.43 -7.10
C SER A 12 -6.04 -42.21 -6.94
N ALA A 13 -4.82 -42.17 -7.50
CA ALA A 13 -4.04 -40.92 -7.54
C ALA A 13 -4.29 -40.14 -8.85
N THR A 14 -4.18 -40.84 -9.97
CA THR A 14 -4.35 -40.28 -11.33
C THR A 14 -5.80 -39.91 -11.62
N GLU A 15 -6.77 -40.76 -11.29
CA GLU A 15 -8.20 -40.46 -11.48
C GLU A 15 -8.67 -39.28 -10.60
N TYR A 16 -8.12 -39.13 -9.39
CA TYR A 16 -8.42 -37.97 -8.53
C TYR A 16 -7.80 -36.68 -9.08
N MET A 17 -6.59 -36.76 -9.65
CA MET A 17 -5.93 -35.63 -10.28
C MET A 17 -6.65 -35.20 -11.56
N GLU A 18 -7.09 -36.15 -12.39
CA GLU A 18 -7.87 -35.89 -13.60
C GLU A 18 -9.27 -35.36 -13.27
N ALA A 19 -9.96 -35.90 -12.25
CA ALA A 19 -11.22 -35.37 -11.78
C ALA A 19 -11.09 -33.96 -11.19
N SER A 20 -10.00 -33.67 -10.46
CA SER A 20 -9.70 -32.32 -9.96
C SER A 20 -9.33 -31.34 -11.08
N LEU A 21 -8.62 -31.79 -12.11
CA LEU A 21 -8.29 -30.98 -13.29
C LEU A 21 -9.53 -30.72 -14.15
N LEU A 22 -10.39 -31.72 -14.34
CA LEU A 22 -11.67 -31.59 -15.03
C LEU A 22 -12.65 -30.71 -14.24
N ALA A 23 -12.76 -30.87 -12.92
CA ALA A 23 -13.57 -29.98 -12.07
C ALA A 23 -13.02 -28.55 -12.05
N GLY A 24 -11.69 -28.37 -12.03
CA GLY A 24 -11.04 -27.07 -12.13
C GLY A 24 -11.26 -26.39 -13.49
N ASN A 25 -11.33 -27.17 -14.58
CA ASN A 25 -11.58 -26.66 -15.93
C ASN A 25 -13.07 -26.39 -16.19
N VAL A 26 -13.99 -27.19 -15.64
CA VAL A 26 -15.44 -26.95 -15.71
C VAL A 26 -15.84 -25.72 -14.89
N SER A 27 -15.24 -25.52 -13.72
CA SER A 27 -15.46 -24.33 -12.88
C SER A 27 -14.86 -23.04 -13.46
N ARG A 28 -13.88 -23.13 -14.37
CA ARG A 28 -13.31 -21.96 -15.07
C ARG A 28 -14.17 -21.44 -16.22
N SER A 29 -15.15 -22.21 -16.69
CA SER A 29 -15.89 -21.90 -17.93
C SER A 29 -17.12 -20.98 -17.75
N ARG A 30 -17.54 -20.68 -16.51
CA ARG A 30 -18.81 -19.98 -16.25
C ARG A 30 -18.69 -18.67 -15.46
N ILE A 31 -17.75 -17.79 -15.84
CA ILE A 31 -17.59 -16.44 -15.24
C ILE A 31 -18.93 -15.91 -14.72
N SER A 32 -19.11 -15.92 -13.40
CA SER A 32 -20.36 -15.54 -12.74
C SER A 32 -20.87 -14.18 -13.25
N PRO A 33 -22.20 -13.99 -13.41
CA PRO A 33 -22.77 -12.74 -13.89
C PRO A 33 -22.33 -11.53 -13.05
N VAL A 34 -22.04 -11.73 -11.75
CA VAL A 34 -21.50 -10.70 -10.86
C VAL A 34 -20.11 -10.26 -11.27
N LEU A 35 -19.22 -11.22 -11.52
CA LEU A 35 -17.86 -10.94 -11.96
C LEU A 35 -17.87 -10.25 -13.33
N ARG A 36 -18.77 -10.66 -14.23
CA ARG A 36 -18.96 -10.02 -15.55
C ARG A 36 -19.43 -8.57 -15.46
N SER A 37 -20.15 -8.19 -14.41
CA SER A 37 -20.62 -6.81 -14.25
C SER A 37 -19.69 -5.93 -13.44
N VAL A 38 -18.93 -6.48 -12.48
CA VAL A 38 -17.96 -5.71 -11.68
C VAL A 38 -16.66 -5.43 -12.44
N LEU A 39 -16.15 -6.43 -13.18
CA LEU A 39 -14.86 -6.33 -13.86
C LEU A 39 -14.79 -5.13 -14.82
N PRO A 40 -15.80 -4.88 -15.69
CA PRO A 40 -15.74 -3.74 -16.60
C PRO A 40 -15.80 -2.39 -15.87
N VAL A 41 -16.50 -2.30 -14.73
CA VAL A 41 -16.54 -1.06 -13.91
C VAL A 41 -15.14 -0.73 -13.40
N LEU A 42 -14.44 -1.73 -12.86
CA LEU A 42 -13.10 -1.56 -12.30
C LEU A 42 -12.06 -1.30 -13.38
N VAL A 43 -12.12 -2.01 -14.50
CA VAL A 43 -11.22 -1.78 -15.65
C VAL A 43 -11.43 -0.40 -16.24
N LEU A 44 -12.68 0.02 -16.47
CA LEU A 44 -12.98 1.35 -16.99
C LEU A 44 -12.52 2.45 -16.04
N SER A 45 -12.72 2.27 -14.73
CA SER A 45 -12.22 3.19 -13.70
C SER A 45 -10.70 3.27 -13.73
N LEU A 46 -10.01 2.14 -13.84
CA LEU A 46 -8.55 2.11 -13.91
C LEU A 46 -8.03 2.86 -15.13
N ILE A 47 -8.60 2.62 -16.31
CA ILE A 47 -8.24 3.31 -17.57
C ILE A 47 -8.46 4.82 -17.42
N ALA A 48 -9.61 5.24 -16.87
CA ALA A 48 -9.91 6.66 -16.69
C ALA A 48 -8.94 7.33 -15.72
N ILE A 49 -8.63 6.69 -14.58
CA ILE A 49 -7.63 7.21 -13.63
C ILE A 49 -6.26 7.36 -14.30
N VAL A 50 -5.83 6.39 -15.11
CA VAL A 50 -4.57 6.51 -15.87
C VAL A 50 -4.63 7.67 -16.85
N ALA A 51 -5.71 7.79 -17.62
CA ALA A 51 -5.89 8.88 -18.58
C ALA A 51 -5.89 10.26 -17.90
N ASP A 52 -6.55 10.40 -16.76
CA ASP A 52 -6.59 11.63 -15.96
C ASP A 52 -5.19 12.10 -15.55
N GLN A 53 -4.30 11.17 -15.21
CA GLN A 53 -2.91 11.51 -14.82
C GLN A 53 -2.11 12.10 -15.97
N PHE A 54 -2.31 11.61 -17.19
CA PHE A 54 -1.69 12.19 -18.39
C PHE A 54 -2.33 13.53 -18.76
N ALA A 55 -3.65 13.67 -18.57
CA ALA A 55 -4.37 14.88 -18.94
C ALA A 55 -4.20 16.04 -17.94
N ALA A 56 -4.01 15.74 -16.65
CA ALA A 56 -3.81 16.71 -15.58
C ALA A 56 -2.81 16.18 -14.53
N PRO A 57 -1.51 16.53 -14.64
CA PRO A 57 -0.46 16.03 -13.74
C PRO A 57 -0.71 16.30 -12.24
N ILE A 58 -1.49 17.32 -11.89
CA ILE A 58 -1.90 17.59 -10.50
C ILE A 58 -2.71 16.43 -9.88
N LEU A 59 -3.37 15.62 -10.71
CA LEU A 59 -4.09 14.41 -10.31
C LEU A 59 -3.18 13.19 -10.19
N PHE A 60 -1.89 13.32 -10.47
CA PHE A 60 -0.94 12.22 -10.37
C PHE A 60 -0.88 11.68 -8.93
N THR A 61 -1.38 10.46 -8.75
CA THR A 61 -1.34 9.74 -7.50
C THR A 61 -1.41 8.23 -7.73
N THR A 62 -0.47 7.52 -7.11
CA THR A 62 -0.43 6.05 -7.19
C THR A 62 -1.54 5.41 -6.36
N SER A 63 -2.12 6.09 -5.37
CA SER A 63 -3.01 5.44 -4.39
C SER A 63 -4.37 5.00 -4.96
N PRO A 64 -5.11 5.83 -5.71
CA PRO A 64 -6.35 5.39 -6.38
C PRO A 64 -6.11 4.28 -7.41
N LEU A 65 -4.99 4.34 -8.13
CA LEU A 65 -4.58 3.28 -9.06
C LEU A 65 -4.35 1.96 -8.32
N TRP A 66 -3.54 1.99 -7.27
CA TRP A 66 -3.24 0.82 -6.45
C TRP A 66 -4.48 0.25 -5.78
N ALA A 67 -5.36 1.09 -5.24
CA ALA A 67 -6.60 0.64 -4.61
C ALA A 67 -7.56 -0.01 -5.63
N THR A 68 -7.70 0.60 -6.82
CA THR A 68 -8.56 0.06 -7.89
C THR A 68 -7.99 -1.25 -8.44
N CYS A 69 -6.67 -1.31 -8.64
CA CYS A 69 -5.96 -2.53 -9.06
C CYS A 69 -6.06 -3.64 -8.01
N ALA A 70 -5.84 -3.31 -6.73
CA ALA A 70 -6.01 -4.24 -5.62
C ALA A 70 -7.44 -4.79 -5.58
N PHE A 71 -8.44 -3.93 -5.70
CA PHE A 71 -9.84 -4.37 -5.70
C PHE A 71 -10.14 -5.27 -6.91
N LEU A 72 -9.65 -4.91 -8.10
CA LEU A 72 -9.77 -5.71 -9.32
C LEU A 72 -9.15 -7.11 -9.15
N LEU A 73 -7.91 -7.18 -8.66
CA LEU A 73 -7.18 -8.43 -8.46
C LEU A 73 -7.85 -9.30 -7.38
N LEU A 74 -8.32 -8.70 -6.30
CA LEU A 74 -8.99 -9.41 -5.21
C LEU A 74 -10.36 -9.96 -5.65
N VAL A 75 -11.15 -9.16 -6.38
CA VAL A 75 -12.42 -9.59 -6.96
C VAL A 75 -12.20 -10.70 -7.98
N TRP A 76 -11.19 -10.57 -8.85
CA TRP A 76 -10.80 -11.61 -9.80
C TRP A 76 -10.42 -12.89 -9.06
N ARG A 77 -9.48 -12.81 -8.11
CA ARG A 77 -8.95 -13.96 -7.39
C ARG A 77 -10.01 -14.71 -6.59
N ARG A 78 -10.94 -13.97 -5.95
CA ARG A 78 -12.03 -14.59 -5.18
C ARG A 78 -12.90 -15.50 -6.04
N GLY A 79 -12.96 -15.25 -7.35
CA GLY A 79 -13.75 -16.05 -8.27
C GLY A 79 -15.25 -15.94 -7.98
N GLU A 80 -15.97 -17.01 -8.27
CA GLU A 80 -17.43 -17.02 -8.26
C GLU A 80 -17.96 -17.24 -6.85
N LEU A 81 -18.70 -16.26 -6.33
CA LEU A 81 -19.58 -16.50 -5.19
C LEU A 81 -21.04 -16.48 -5.65
N PRO A 82 -21.84 -17.47 -5.24
CA PRO A 82 -23.27 -17.33 -5.32
C PRO A 82 -23.68 -16.18 -4.38
N LEU A 83 -24.31 -15.16 -4.94
CA LEU A 83 -24.99 -14.15 -4.13
C LEU A 83 -26.13 -14.84 -3.40
N SER A 84 -25.91 -15.12 -2.11
CA SER A 84 -26.95 -15.68 -1.25
C SER A 84 -28.05 -14.64 -1.07
N GLY A 85 -29.24 -14.95 -1.58
CA GLY A 85 -30.46 -14.19 -1.30
C GLY A 85 -30.73 -13.04 -2.27
N GLY A 86 -31.50 -13.35 -3.31
CA GLY A 86 -32.27 -12.36 -4.05
C GLY A 86 -32.43 -12.74 -5.51
N ASN A 87 -33.69 -12.82 -5.97
CA ASN A 87 -34.09 -12.80 -7.38
C ASN A 87 -33.73 -11.45 -8.04
N ALA A 88 -32.51 -10.96 -7.85
CA ALA A 88 -31.96 -9.89 -8.64
C ALA A 88 -31.61 -10.53 -9.99
N THR A 89 -32.58 -10.53 -10.90
CA THR A 89 -32.26 -10.43 -12.32
C THR A 89 -31.17 -9.39 -12.43
N PHE A 90 -29.94 -9.83 -12.72
CA PHE A 90 -28.82 -8.95 -13.04
C PHE A 90 -29.24 -8.19 -14.30
N GLU A 91 -30.02 -7.12 -14.13
CA GLU A 91 -30.24 -6.15 -15.18
C GLU A 91 -28.87 -5.79 -15.70
N ARG A 92 -28.70 -5.85 -17.03
CA ARG A 92 -27.50 -5.42 -17.76
C ARG A 92 -27.07 -4.05 -17.21
N SER A 93 -26.15 -4.06 -16.23
CA SER A 93 -25.95 -2.91 -15.34
C SER A 93 -25.18 -1.75 -15.99
N PHE A 94 -24.72 -1.94 -17.22
CA PHE A 94 -24.09 -0.93 -18.05
C PHE A 94 -25.12 -0.23 -18.93
N SER A 95 -25.66 0.87 -18.44
CA SER A 95 -26.43 1.79 -19.28
C SER A 95 -25.49 2.79 -19.95
N MET A 96 -25.65 3.02 -21.26
CA MET A 96 -24.81 3.95 -22.03
C MET A 96 -24.82 5.37 -21.43
N TRP A 97 -25.93 5.82 -20.86
CA TRP A 97 -25.99 7.14 -20.23
C TRP A 97 -25.10 7.22 -18.97
N ARG A 98 -24.93 6.13 -18.22
CA ARG A 98 -24.03 6.08 -17.04
C ARG A 98 -22.57 6.16 -17.46
N VAL A 99 -22.21 5.48 -18.55
CA VAL A 99 -20.87 5.59 -19.14
C VAL A 99 -20.63 7.01 -19.63
N GLY A 100 -21.60 7.62 -20.31
CA GLY A 100 -21.55 9.03 -20.69
C GLY A 100 -21.34 9.95 -19.49
N ALA A 101 -22.14 9.82 -18.44
CA ALA A 101 -22.02 10.61 -17.21
C ALA A 101 -20.67 10.40 -16.51
N PHE A 102 -20.19 9.15 -16.44
CA PHE A 102 -18.86 8.81 -15.91
C PHE A 102 -17.75 9.55 -16.67
N LEU A 103 -17.74 9.47 -18.00
CA LEU A 103 -16.75 10.15 -18.84
C LEU A 103 -16.86 11.68 -18.69
N SER A 104 -18.08 12.23 -18.69
CA SER A 104 -18.30 13.66 -18.48
C SER A 104 -17.79 14.14 -17.12
N MET A 105 -17.94 13.34 -16.06
CA MET A 105 -17.40 13.66 -14.74
C MET A 105 -15.87 13.65 -14.72
N HIS A 106 -15.22 12.69 -15.37
CA HIS A 106 -13.76 12.68 -15.52
C HIS A 106 -13.26 13.90 -16.31
N VAL A 107 -13.89 14.23 -17.44
CA VAL A 107 -13.56 15.43 -18.22
C VAL A 107 -13.72 16.70 -17.36
N ALA A 108 -14.83 16.83 -16.62
CA ALA A 108 -15.05 17.95 -15.72
C ALA A 108 -13.98 18.03 -14.62
N LEU A 109 -13.59 16.89 -14.05
CA LEU A 109 -12.56 16.80 -13.01
C LEU A 109 -11.19 17.21 -13.55
N VAL A 110 -10.82 16.76 -14.75
CA VAL A 110 -9.58 17.17 -15.45
C VAL A 110 -9.58 18.67 -15.73
N LEU A 111 -10.65 19.22 -16.29
CA LEU A 111 -10.76 20.65 -16.58
C LEU A 111 -10.67 21.49 -15.30
N LEU A 112 -11.40 21.08 -14.25
CA LEU A 112 -11.35 21.71 -12.93
C LEU A 112 -9.93 21.68 -12.37
N SER A 113 -9.25 20.54 -12.44
CA SER A 113 -7.90 20.35 -11.91
C SER A 113 -6.86 21.20 -12.64
N ARG A 114 -6.98 21.35 -13.96
CA ARG A 114 -6.13 22.25 -14.74
C ARG A 114 -6.37 23.72 -14.36
N SER A 115 -7.63 24.12 -14.20
CA SER A 115 -7.96 25.48 -13.74
C SER A 115 -7.46 25.76 -12.32
N PHE A 116 -7.53 24.75 -11.45
CA PHE A 116 -7.07 24.83 -10.06
C PHE A 116 -5.55 24.98 -9.97
N THR A 117 -4.80 24.40 -10.91
CA THR A 117 -3.33 24.50 -10.93
C THR A 117 -2.89 25.97 -11.06
N SER A 118 -3.55 26.74 -11.93
CA SER A 118 -3.33 28.18 -12.07
C SER A 118 -3.88 28.98 -10.88
N ALA A 119 -5.02 28.59 -10.32
CA ALA A 119 -5.62 29.28 -9.17
C ALA A 119 -4.92 29.02 -7.82
N ALA A 120 -4.11 27.96 -7.72
CA ALA A 120 -3.44 27.54 -6.49
C ALA A 120 -2.03 28.14 -6.31
N GLU A 121 -1.48 28.82 -7.32
CA GLU A 121 -0.21 29.57 -7.21
C GLU A 121 -0.13 30.53 -6.00
N PRO A 122 -1.15 31.36 -5.70
CA PRO A 122 -1.09 32.29 -4.56
C PRO A 122 -1.14 31.60 -3.18
N PHE A 123 -1.51 30.31 -3.11
CA PHE A 123 -1.55 29.54 -1.87
C PHE A 123 -0.27 28.71 -1.63
N ALA A 124 0.77 28.90 -2.45
CA ALA A 124 2.04 28.19 -2.32
C ALA A 124 2.75 28.39 -0.97
N GLY A 125 2.43 29.47 -0.24
CA GLY A 125 2.98 29.76 1.10
C GLY A 125 2.37 28.95 2.25
N THR A 126 1.22 28.30 2.06
CA THR A 126 0.57 27.46 3.07
C THR A 126 0.62 26.00 2.64
N SER A 127 1.73 25.33 2.93
CA SER A 127 1.99 23.93 2.53
C SER A 127 0.87 22.96 2.93
N THR A 128 0.18 23.23 4.04
CA THR A 128 -0.87 22.38 4.60
C THR A 128 -2.19 22.46 3.84
N LEU A 129 -2.70 23.66 3.54
CA LEU A 129 -4.00 23.83 2.86
C LEU A 129 -3.92 23.38 1.40
N ARG A 130 -2.86 23.79 0.69
CA ARG A 130 -2.63 23.38 -0.71
C ARG A 130 -2.43 21.86 -0.81
N GLY A 131 -1.63 21.28 0.09
CA GLY A 131 -1.41 19.82 0.12
C GLY A 131 -2.69 19.03 0.39
N THR A 132 -3.55 19.53 1.29
CA THR A 132 -4.83 18.90 1.62
C THR A 132 -5.81 18.95 0.45
N LEU A 133 -5.98 20.12 -0.18
CA LEU A 133 -6.87 20.29 -1.34
C LEU A 133 -6.42 19.45 -2.52
N VAL A 134 -5.11 19.47 -2.83
CA VAL A 134 -4.54 18.62 -3.88
C VAL A 134 -4.72 17.13 -3.54
N GLY A 135 -4.58 16.74 -2.26
CA GLY A 135 -4.87 15.39 -1.79
C GLY A 135 -6.33 14.97 -2.01
N PHE A 136 -7.29 15.86 -1.73
CA PHE A 136 -8.71 15.61 -2.01
C PHE A 136 -9.00 15.50 -3.51
N CYS A 137 -8.45 16.39 -4.35
CA CYS A 137 -8.60 16.29 -5.81
C CYS A 137 -8.05 14.95 -6.34
N LYS A 138 -6.92 14.50 -5.79
CA LYS A 138 -6.32 13.20 -6.12
C LYS A 138 -7.20 12.01 -5.75
N LEU A 139 -7.99 12.09 -4.67
CA LEU A 139 -8.95 11.04 -4.30
C LEU A 139 -10.29 11.16 -5.06
N ALA A 140 -10.65 12.37 -5.48
CA ALA A 140 -11.90 12.65 -6.19
C ALA A 140 -12.01 11.90 -7.53
N VAL A 141 -10.89 11.46 -8.12
CA VAL A 141 -10.87 10.62 -9.33
C VAL A 141 -11.61 9.28 -9.16
N LEU A 142 -11.88 8.85 -7.93
CA LEU A 142 -12.70 7.66 -7.64
C LEU A 142 -14.21 7.94 -7.61
N LEU A 143 -14.63 9.21 -7.49
CA LEU A 143 -16.05 9.58 -7.40
C LEU A 143 -16.84 9.21 -8.67
N PRO A 144 -16.35 9.44 -9.91
CA PRO A 144 -17.08 9.09 -11.11
C PRO A 144 -17.45 7.60 -11.17
N THR A 145 -16.60 6.71 -10.64
CA THR A 145 -16.84 5.26 -10.58
C THR A 145 -18.18 4.92 -9.94
N VAL A 146 -18.63 5.69 -8.95
CA VAL A 146 -19.91 5.46 -8.27
C VAL A 146 -21.10 5.53 -9.25
N VAL A 147 -21.02 6.37 -10.29
CA VAL A 147 -22.10 6.56 -11.27
C VAL A 147 -22.27 5.39 -12.22
N LEU A 148 -21.24 4.55 -12.39
CA LEU A 148 -21.28 3.41 -13.31
C LEU A 148 -22.30 2.34 -12.90
N SER A 149 -22.74 2.33 -11.64
CA SER A 149 -23.71 1.33 -11.14
C SER A 149 -24.78 1.98 -10.26
N SER A 150 -25.93 1.29 -10.12
CA SER A 150 -27.00 1.79 -9.26
C SER A 150 -26.61 1.69 -7.79
N TYR A 151 -27.22 2.53 -6.95
CA TYR A 151 -27.02 2.46 -5.50
C TYR A 151 -27.34 1.07 -4.93
N ALA A 152 -28.44 0.45 -5.38
CA ALA A 152 -28.82 -0.90 -4.96
C ALA A 152 -27.75 -1.94 -5.32
N TYR A 153 -27.17 -1.84 -6.51
CA TYR A 153 -26.08 -2.70 -6.96
C TYR A 153 -24.82 -2.49 -6.13
N TRP A 154 -24.39 -1.25 -5.91
CA TRP A 154 -23.26 -0.95 -5.02
C TRP A 154 -23.46 -1.52 -3.63
N LYS A 155 -24.65 -1.39 -3.05
CA LYS A 155 -24.96 -1.95 -1.73
C LYS A 155 -24.82 -3.46 -1.70
N GLN A 156 -25.24 -4.17 -2.76
CA GLN A 156 -25.08 -5.62 -2.88
C GLN A 156 -23.60 -5.99 -3.08
N LEU A 157 -22.90 -5.32 -3.98
CA LEU A 157 -21.48 -5.50 -4.27
C LEU A 157 -20.62 -5.32 -3.02
N LEU A 158 -20.83 -4.21 -2.28
CA LEU A 158 -20.10 -3.90 -1.05
C LEU A 158 -20.36 -4.91 0.06
N ARG A 159 -21.55 -5.52 0.12
CA ARG A 159 -21.86 -6.60 1.07
C ARG A 159 -21.15 -7.89 0.66
N ALA A 160 -21.31 -8.28 -0.60
CA ALA A 160 -20.74 -9.51 -1.13
C ALA A 160 -19.20 -9.49 -1.05
N TYR A 161 -18.58 -8.38 -1.45
CA TYR A 161 -17.13 -8.16 -1.51
C TYR A 161 -16.61 -7.26 -0.37
N SER A 162 -17.26 -7.31 0.81
CA SER A 162 -16.89 -6.44 1.93
C SER A 162 -15.45 -6.62 2.41
N ALA A 163 -14.89 -7.83 2.29
CA ALA A 163 -13.51 -8.10 2.67
C ALA A 163 -12.52 -7.45 1.69
N GLU A 164 -12.77 -7.57 0.39
CA GLU A 164 -11.92 -7.04 -0.67
C GLU A 164 -12.00 -5.52 -0.75
N VAL A 165 -13.19 -4.95 -0.53
CA VAL A 165 -13.36 -3.50 -0.40
C VAL A 165 -12.56 -2.98 0.79
N LYS A 166 -12.61 -3.65 1.95
CA LYS A 166 -11.79 -3.26 3.11
C LYS A 166 -10.30 -3.31 2.79
N ALA A 167 -9.84 -4.36 2.10
CA ALA A 167 -8.44 -4.47 1.67
C ALA A 167 -8.06 -3.33 0.70
N ALA A 168 -8.90 -3.03 -0.28
CA ALA A 168 -8.68 -1.94 -1.23
C ALA A 168 -8.65 -0.56 -0.55
N VAL A 169 -9.53 -0.33 0.45
CA VAL A 169 -9.52 0.88 1.27
C VAL A 169 -8.24 0.97 2.10
N VAL A 170 -7.78 -0.15 2.67
CA VAL A 170 -6.48 -0.19 3.36
C VAL A 170 -5.36 0.21 2.39
N VAL A 171 -5.30 -0.39 1.19
CA VAL A 171 -4.32 -0.04 0.14
C VAL A 171 -4.40 1.44 -0.25
N LEU A 172 -5.60 2.01 -0.35
CA LEU A 172 -5.80 3.43 -0.64
C LEU A 172 -5.12 4.34 0.40
N THR A 173 -5.14 3.92 1.67
CA THR A 173 -4.58 4.69 2.79
C THR A 173 -3.08 4.50 3.01
N MET A 174 -2.42 3.53 2.35
CA MET A 174 -1.02 3.18 2.65
C MET A 174 0.00 4.28 2.34
N ASN A 175 -0.32 5.18 1.41
CA ASN A 175 0.56 6.31 1.07
C ASN A 175 0.28 7.55 1.93
N VAL A 176 -0.73 7.52 2.80
CA VAL A 176 -1.06 8.65 3.67
C VAL A 176 0.07 8.95 4.65
N PRO A 177 0.70 7.97 5.34
CA PRO A 177 1.79 8.26 6.27
C PRO A 177 2.96 9.02 5.63
N GLY A 178 3.42 8.59 4.43
CA GLY A 178 4.50 9.28 3.71
C GLY A 178 4.12 10.72 3.36
N ARG A 179 2.93 10.94 2.79
CA ARG A 179 2.43 12.29 2.46
C ARG A 179 2.28 13.21 3.67
N VAL A 180 1.84 12.65 4.80
CA VAL A 180 1.73 13.40 6.05
C VAL A 180 3.12 13.81 6.53
N LEU A 181 4.11 12.93 6.45
CA LEU A 181 5.50 13.27 6.81
C LEU A 181 6.10 14.33 5.88
N ASP A 182 5.85 14.26 4.57
CA ASP A 182 6.28 15.28 3.61
C ASP A 182 5.64 16.65 3.92
N ALA A 183 4.33 16.67 4.15
CA ALA A 183 3.61 17.89 4.49
C ALA A 183 4.07 18.49 5.82
N LEU A 184 4.42 17.63 6.78
CA LEU A 184 4.93 18.01 8.09
C LEU A 184 6.46 18.16 8.10
N TRP A 185 7.15 18.03 6.95
CA TRP A 185 8.62 18.05 6.89
C TRP A 185 9.26 19.22 7.65
N PRO A 186 8.80 20.48 7.56
CA PRO A 186 9.41 21.58 8.29
C PRO A 186 9.41 21.39 9.82
N TRP A 187 8.42 20.67 10.35
CA TRP A 187 8.35 20.34 11.78
C TRP A 187 9.04 19.01 12.09
N TYR A 188 8.76 17.97 11.31
CA TYR A 188 9.34 16.63 11.48
C TYR A 188 10.86 16.65 11.32
N GLY A 189 11.39 17.31 10.29
CA GLY A 189 12.84 17.45 10.08
C GLY A 189 13.52 18.14 11.26
N ARG A 190 12.89 19.16 11.86
CA ARG A 190 13.41 19.80 13.07
C ARG A 190 13.43 18.87 14.28
N MET A 191 12.33 18.16 14.51
CA MET A 191 12.25 17.16 15.60
C MET A 191 13.26 16.02 15.41
N LEU A 192 13.41 15.53 14.18
CA LEU A 192 14.40 14.52 13.81
C LEU A 192 15.82 15.04 14.06
N GLY A 193 16.15 16.23 13.58
CA GLY A 193 17.47 16.85 13.78
C GLY A 193 17.81 17.09 15.25
N TRP A 194 16.84 17.55 16.04
CA TRP A 194 16.99 17.67 17.48
C TRP A 194 17.26 16.32 18.15
N SER A 195 16.52 15.28 17.74
CA SER A 195 16.71 13.92 18.27
C SER A 195 18.11 13.38 17.95
N ILE A 196 18.58 13.56 16.70
CA ILE A 196 19.93 13.18 16.27
C ILE A 196 20.98 13.94 17.06
N TYR A 197 20.79 15.25 17.25
CA TYR A 197 21.69 16.08 18.05
C TYR A 197 21.82 15.56 19.48
N LEU A 198 20.69 15.25 20.13
CA LEU A 198 20.69 14.69 21.49
C LEU A 198 21.43 13.35 21.58
N LEU A 199 21.31 12.50 20.55
CA LEU A 199 21.99 11.21 20.48
C LEU A 199 23.50 11.35 20.22
N ALA A 200 23.92 12.32 19.40
CA ALA A 200 25.31 12.45 18.94
C ALA A 200 26.17 13.39 19.81
N ARG A 201 25.57 14.40 20.47
CA ARG A 201 26.31 15.47 21.19
C ARG A 201 27.27 14.96 22.27
N SER A 202 26.96 13.83 22.91
CA SER A 202 27.82 13.24 23.94
C SER A 202 29.10 12.63 23.37
N PHE A 203 29.13 12.35 22.06
CA PHE A 203 30.22 11.66 21.38
C PHE A 203 31.06 12.57 20.47
N VAL A 204 30.52 13.74 20.11
CA VAL A 204 31.15 14.75 19.25
C VAL A 204 31.26 16.08 20.00
N PRO A 205 32.42 16.38 20.62
CA PRO A 205 32.65 17.67 21.27
C PRO A 205 32.51 18.83 20.27
N GLY A 206 31.83 19.89 20.69
CA GLY A 206 31.62 21.07 19.83
C GLY A 206 30.50 20.93 18.80
N LEU A 207 29.76 19.81 18.79
CA LEU A 207 28.57 19.66 17.94
C LEU A 207 27.51 20.70 18.31
N THR A 208 27.04 21.43 17.32
CA THR A 208 25.90 22.36 17.46
C THR A 208 24.77 21.98 16.50
N TYR A 209 23.60 22.54 16.73
CA TYR A 209 22.42 22.29 15.91
C TYR A 209 21.84 23.61 15.41
N GLU A 210 21.77 23.75 14.09
CA GLU A 210 21.22 24.91 13.42
C GLU A 210 19.84 24.62 12.86
N ILE A 211 18.88 25.46 13.23
CA ILE A 211 17.49 25.34 12.77
C ILE A 211 17.35 26.09 11.45
N GLY A 212 17.15 25.33 10.39
CA GLY A 212 16.90 25.86 9.04
C GLY A 212 15.73 25.16 8.35
N PRO A 213 15.44 25.53 7.09
CA PRO A 213 14.59 24.73 6.20
C PRO A 213 15.17 23.33 5.97
N GLU A 214 16.50 23.23 5.98
CA GLU A 214 17.27 21.99 6.10
C GLU A 214 17.99 22.06 7.45
N PRO A 215 17.51 21.33 8.47
CA PRO A 215 18.15 21.32 9.78
C PRO A 215 19.55 20.71 9.69
N THR A 216 20.54 21.39 10.28
CA THR A 216 21.95 21.01 10.11
C THR A 216 22.60 20.76 11.47
N LEU A 217 23.35 19.67 11.57
CA LEU A 217 24.27 19.45 12.69
C LEU A 217 25.65 19.94 12.27
N VAL A 218 26.15 20.97 12.94
CA VAL A 218 27.44 21.59 12.64
C VAL A 218 28.49 20.98 13.56
N GLY A 219 29.50 20.37 12.97
CA GLY A 219 30.50 19.57 13.67
C GLY A 219 31.91 20.12 13.48
N PRO A 220 32.87 19.71 14.33
CA PRO A 220 34.26 20.16 14.22
C PRO A 220 34.95 19.75 12.92
N PHE A 221 34.49 18.66 12.28
CA PHE A 221 35.12 18.13 11.06
C PHE A 221 34.13 17.96 9.91
N GLN A 222 32.83 17.79 10.20
CA GLN A 222 31.83 17.58 9.17
C GLN A 222 30.47 18.13 9.59
N ASP A 223 29.89 18.94 8.71
CA ASP A 223 28.51 19.39 8.80
C ASP A 223 27.58 18.38 8.14
N THR A 224 26.43 18.13 8.77
CA THR A 224 25.43 17.18 8.29
C THR A 224 24.07 17.86 8.17
N SER A 225 23.68 18.17 6.93
CA SER A 225 22.35 18.70 6.62
C SER A 225 21.34 17.57 6.46
N LEU A 226 20.17 17.70 7.09
CA LEU A 226 19.09 16.73 6.99
C LEU A 226 18.16 17.11 5.87
N VAL A 227 18.20 16.32 4.79
CA VAL A 227 17.30 16.45 3.65
C VAL A 227 16.15 15.42 3.72
N PRO A 228 14.97 15.70 3.14
CA PRO A 228 13.82 14.80 3.16
C PRO A 228 14.14 13.37 2.70
N LEU A 229 14.98 13.22 1.67
CA LEU A 229 15.36 11.93 1.09
C LEU A 229 16.08 11.00 2.08
N CYS A 230 16.87 11.56 3.01
CA CYS A 230 17.64 10.78 3.99
C CYS A 230 16.86 10.50 5.28
N SER A 231 15.64 11.04 5.39
CA SER A 231 14.84 11.00 6.62
C SER A 231 14.07 9.70 6.87
N GLY A 232 14.18 8.74 5.95
CA GLY A 232 13.50 7.45 6.03
C GLY A 232 12.13 7.41 5.33
N ILE A 233 11.67 8.53 4.75
CA ILE A 233 10.39 8.62 4.01
C ILE A 233 10.35 7.62 2.85
N SER A 234 11.45 7.42 2.09
CA SER A 234 11.50 6.40 1.04
C SER A 234 11.34 4.97 1.59
N GLY A 235 11.81 4.71 2.82
CA GLY A 235 11.60 3.43 3.51
C GLY A 235 10.13 3.22 3.92
N PHE A 236 9.42 4.30 4.26
CA PHE A 236 7.98 4.27 4.50
C PHE A 236 7.21 3.89 3.24
N GLU A 237 7.52 4.54 2.12
CA GLU A 237 6.88 4.25 0.83
C GLU A 237 7.11 2.79 0.41
N LEU A 238 8.35 2.31 0.52
CA LEU A 238 8.68 0.93 0.18
C LEU A 238 7.94 -0.06 1.09
N LEU A 239 7.91 0.16 2.41
CA LEU A 239 7.16 -0.71 3.33
C LEU A 239 5.66 -0.68 3.02
N SER A 240 5.11 0.48 2.70
CA SER A 240 3.71 0.65 2.28
C SER A 240 3.40 -0.13 1.01
N TYR A 241 4.26 -0.11 -0.01
CA TYR A 241 4.05 -0.89 -1.23
C TYR A 241 4.08 -2.39 -0.96
N ILE A 242 5.04 -2.86 -0.16
CA ILE A 242 5.14 -4.28 0.16
C ILE A 242 3.97 -4.72 1.05
N PHE A 243 3.58 -3.91 2.04
CA PHE A 243 2.39 -4.15 2.84
C PHE A 243 1.13 -4.25 1.96
N GLY A 244 1.01 -3.36 0.96
CA GLY A 244 -0.06 -3.40 -0.05
C GLY A 244 -0.07 -4.68 -0.85
N LEU A 245 1.10 -5.12 -1.30
CA LEU A 245 1.24 -6.38 -2.01
C LEU A 245 0.83 -7.56 -1.12
N VAL A 246 1.27 -7.62 0.14
CA VAL A 246 0.88 -8.68 1.09
C VAL A 246 -0.62 -8.65 1.36
N VAL A 247 -1.22 -7.48 1.51
CA VAL A 247 -2.68 -7.33 1.63
C VAL A 247 -3.38 -7.87 0.39
N VAL A 248 -2.94 -7.54 -0.82
CA VAL A 248 -3.54 -8.04 -2.07
C VAL A 248 -3.38 -9.56 -2.21
N LEU A 249 -2.19 -10.07 -1.90
CA LEU A 249 -1.87 -11.49 -2.09
C LEU A 249 -2.44 -12.39 -1.00
N GLU A 250 -2.67 -11.89 0.22
CA GLU A 250 -2.91 -12.75 1.38
C GLU A 250 -3.92 -12.21 2.38
N TRP A 251 -4.79 -11.26 2.01
CA TRP A 251 -5.77 -10.66 2.92
C TRP A 251 -6.57 -11.64 3.81
N ASN A 252 -6.89 -12.82 3.28
CA ASN A 252 -7.66 -13.83 3.99
C ASN A 252 -6.83 -14.67 4.98
N CYS A 253 -5.50 -14.72 4.82
CA CYS A 253 -4.57 -15.42 5.70
C CYS A 253 -4.00 -14.52 6.81
N LEU A 254 -4.22 -13.20 6.70
CA LEU A 254 -3.70 -12.22 7.63
C LEU A 254 -4.62 -12.05 8.83
N ARG A 255 -4.02 -11.99 10.03
CA ARG A 255 -4.70 -11.53 11.25
C ARG A 255 -4.84 -10.01 11.19
N ARG A 256 -5.85 -9.53 10.44
CA ARG A 256 -6.03 -8.13 9.98
C ARG A 256 -5.69 -7.05 11.03
N GLY A 257 -6.21 -7.16 12.25
CA GLY A 257 -5.94 -6.19 13.32
C GLY A 257 -4.47 -6.18 13.75
N ARG A 258 -3.87 -7.37 13.86
CA ARG A 258 -2.45 -7.53 14.17
C ARG A 258 -1.57 -7.06 13.01
N ALA A 259 -1.96 -7.32 11.77
CA ALA A 259 -1.25 -6.86 10.58
C ALA A 259 -1.16 -5.34 10.50
N LEU A 260 -2.27 -4.64 10.77
CA LEU A 260 -2.28 -3.17 10.85
C LEU A 260 -1.42 -2.66 12.01
N LEU A 261 -1.53 -3.27 13.20
CA LEU A 261 -0.73 -2.88 14.36
C LEU A 261 0.77 -3.03 14.10
N ILE A 262 1.20 -4.17 13.52
CA ILE A 262 2.59 -4.42 13.19
C ILE A 262 3.06 -3.49 12.07
N TYR A 263 2.24 -3.22 11.06
CA TYR A 263 2.56 -2.24 10.02
C TYR A 263 2.91 -0.88 10.62
N PHE A 264 2.05 -0.32 11.49
CA PHE A 264 2.36 0.93 12.17
C PHE A 264 3.58 0.81 13.10
N GLY A 265 3.73 -0.30 13.81
CA GLY A 265 4.93 -0.58 14.62
C GLY A 265 6.22 -0.57 13.81
N CYS A 266 6.22 -1.18 12.62
CA CYS A 266 7.34 -1.19 11.69
C CYS A 266 7.64 0.23 11.16
N LEU A 267 6.61 1.03 10.86
CA LEU A 267 6.81 2.44 10.50
C LEU A 267 7.51 3.21 11.63
N PHE A 268 7.06 3.07 12.88
CA PHE A 268 7.74 3.68 14.03
C PHE A 268 9.18 3.18 14.20
N SER A 269 9.40 1.88 14.01
CA SER A 269 10.74 1.27 14.08
C SER A 269 11.68 1.84 13.02
N ILE A 270 11.18 2.12 11.80
CA ILE A 270 11.96 2.76 10.73
C ILE A 270 12.34 4.20 11.12
N LEU A 271 11.45 4.97 11.74
CA LEU A 271 11.79 6.33 12.20
C LEU A 271 12.86 6.30 13.28
N GLY A 272 12.66 5.46 14.30
CA GLY A 272 13.59 5.32 15.42
C GLY A 272 14.97 4.88 14.95
N SER A 273 15.04 3.81 14.15
CA SER A 273 16.31 3.32 13.64
C SER A 273 17.00 4.31 12.71
N ASN A 274 16.24 5.07 11.91
CA ASN A 274 16.84 6.08 11.05
C ASN A 274 17.48 7.22 11.86
N ALA A 275 16.86 7.63 12.97
CA ALA A 275 17.46 8.59 13.88
C ALA A 275 18.79 8.08 14.46
N PHE A 276 18.82 6.81 14.92
CA PHE A 276 20.07 6.18 15.39
C PHE A 276 21.12 6.07 14.28
N ARG A 277 20.72 5.65 13.07
CA ARG A 277 21.58 5.55 11.90
C ARG A 277 22.25 6.88 11.61
N ILE A 278 21.48 7.96 11.48
CA ILE A 278 22.02 9.27 11.16
C ILE A 278 22.91 9.78 12.31
N ALA A 279 22.53 9.57 13.57
CA ALA A 279 23.38 9.92 14.71
C ALA A 279 24.73 9.19 14.66
N SER A 280 24.75 7.89 14.36
CA SER A 280 25.97 7.11 14.18
C SER A 280 26.83 7.66 13.04
N LEU A 281 26.24 8.03 11.90
CA LEU A 281 26.96 8.63 10.77
C LEU A 281 27.55 10.00 11.13
N VAL A 282 26.82 10.84 11.88
CA VAL A 282 27.32 12.13 12.39
C VAL A 282 28.53 11.93 13.29
N VAL A 283 28.46 10.95 14.21
CA VAL A 283 29.58 10.60 15.11
C VAL A 283 30.77 10.09 14.32
N LEU A 284 30.55 9.18 13.38
CA LEU A 284 31.61 8.57 12.57
C LEU A 284 32.31 9.61 11.71
N GLY A 285 31.55 10.45 11.01
CA GLY A 285 32.07 11.55 10.20
C GLY A 285 32.93 12.52 11.02
N ASN A 286 32.44 12.92 12.20
CA ASN A 286 33.16 13.82 13.10
C ASN A 286 34.26 13.15 13.95
N ARG A 287 34.54 11.87 13.75
CA ARG A 287 35.71 11.18 14.35
C ARG A 287 36.81 10.86 13.34
N GLY A 288 36.76 11.46 12.15
CA GLY A 288 37.79 11.30 11.13
C GLY A 288 37.56 10.14 10.17
N TYR A 289 36.35 9.57 10.13
CA TYR A 289 35.98 8.49 9.20
C TYR A 289 34.99 8.98 8.13
N ALA A 290 35.03 10.26 7.78
CA ALA A 290 34.12 10.90 6.82
C ALA A 290 34.07 10.16 5.47
N ASP A 291 35.19 9.61 5.00
CA ASP A 291 35.28 8.89 3.73
C ASP A 291 34.41 7.62 3.68
N PHE A 292 34.09 7.02 4.84
CA PHE A 292 33.26 5.83 4.94
C PHE A 292 31.76 6.13 5.09
N VAL A 293 31.41 7.37 5.46
CA VAL A 293 30.03 7.79 5.71
C VAL A 293 29.13 7.57 4.48
N PRO A 294 29.51 7.98 3.24
CA PRO A 294 28.67 7.76 2.07
C PRO A 294 28.42 6.28 1.78
N LEU A 295 29.46 5.44 1.91
CA LEU A 295 29.37 4.00 1.66
C LEU A 295 28.42 3.32 2.65
N ILE A 296 28.59 3.61 3.94
CA ILE A 296 27.77 3.04 5.02
C ILE A 296 26.31 3.53 4.91
N HIS A 297 26.10 4.81 4.59
CA HIS A 297 24.77 5.37 4.39
C HIS A 297 23.94 4.61 3.35
N VAL A 298 24.58 4.18 2.26
CA VAL A 298 23.94 3.44 1.16
C VAL A 298 23.67 1.98 1.54
N LEU A 299 24.60 1.31 2.22
CA LEU A 299 24.52 -0.12 2.51
C LEU A 299 23.58 -0.47 3.67
N GLU A 300 23.47 0.38 4.68
CA GLU A 300 22.69 0.06 5.89
C GLU A 300 21.17 0.11 5.67
N GLY A 301 20.70 0.95 4.74
CA GLY A 301 19.27 1.12 4.45
C GLY A 301 18.57 -0.20 4.06
N PRO A 302 19.06 -0.93 3.03
CA PRO A 302 18.49 -2.20 2.61
C PRO A 302 18.51 -3.28 3.68
N ILE A 303 19.61 -3.42 4.43
CA ILE A 303 19.76 -4.46 5.47
C ILE A 303 18.72 -4.24 6.59
N PHE A 304 18.62 -3.00 7.05
CA PHE A 304 17.65 -2.63 8.07
C PHE A 304 16.21 -2.86 7.58
N PHE A 305 15.92 -2.44 6.35
CA PHE A 305 14.61 -2.64 5.73
C PHE A 305 14.23 -4.13 5.66
N CYS A 306 15.13 -4.99 5.17
CA CYS A 306 14.93 -6.43 5.10
C CYS A 306 14.63 -7.02 6.49
N THR A 307 15.33 -6.57 7.53
CA THR A 307 15.11 -7.04 8.90
C THR A 307 13.72 -6.67 9.41
N VAL A 308 13.32 -5.40 9.26
CA VAL A 308 11.97 -4.94 9.64
C VAL A 308 10.89 -5.68 8.86
N PHE A 309 11.12 -5.92 7.57
CA PHE A 309 10.18 -6.64 6.72
C PHE A 309 10.04 -8.12 7.11
N LEU A 310 11.13 -8.82 7.43
CA LEU A 310 11.08 -10.20 7.92
C LEU A 310 10.34 -10.31 9.25
N VAL A 311 10.55 -9.36 10.17
CA VAL A 311 9.79 -9.28 11.43
C VAL A 311 8.30 -9.06 11.14
N TYR A 312 7.96 -8.16 10.20
CA TYR A 312 6.59 -7.94 9.77
C TYR A 312 5.95 -9.25 9.27
N LEU A 313 6.58 -9.95 8.33
CA LEU A 313 6.04 -11.21 7.81
C LEU A 313 5.83 -12.24 8.93
N SER A 314 6.85 -12.46 9.75
CA SER A 314 6.84 -13.48 10.81
C SER A 314 5.71 -13.27 11.82
N LEU A 315 5.34 -12.01 12.10
CA LEU A 315 4.37 -11.66 13.12
C LEU A 315 2.94 -11.46 12.57
N THR A 316 2.76 -11.37 11.25
CA THR A 316 1.44 -11.08 10.64
C THR A 316 0.69 -12.31 10.15
N TYR A 317 1.41 -13.36 9.77
CA TYR A 317 0.80 -14.59 9.29
C TYR A 317 0.28 -15.47 10.42
N GLU A 318 -0.94 -15.97 10.25
CA GLU A 318 -1.59 -16.81 11.25
C GLU A 318 -0.81 -18.12 11.48
N TRP A 319 -0.43 -18.81 10.42
CA TRP A 319 0.30 -20.08 10.50
C TRP A 319 1.70 -19.98 11.13
N MET A 320 2.35 -18.81 11.08
CA MET A 320 3.65 -18.58 11.74
C MET A 320 3.49 -18.27 13.24
N THR A 321 2.30 -17.84 13.66
CA THR A 321 2.05 -17.39 15.03
C THR A 321 1.20 -18.36 15.84
N GLU A 322 0.51 -19.29 15.19
CA GLU A 322 -0.07 -20.45 15.85
C GLU A 322 1.02 -21.45 16.21
N SER A 323 1.39 -21.49 17.49
CA SER A 323 2.10 -22.63 18.04
C SER A 323 1.24 -23.86 17.77
N ARG A 324 1.69 -24.78 16.89
CA ARG A 324 1.04 -26.08 16.71
C ARG A 324 0.79 -26.66 18.11
N ARG A 325 -0.45 -26.65 18.57
CA ARG A 325 -0.86 -27.50 19.67
C ARG A 325 -0.73 -28.91 19.13
N LEU A 326 0.41 -29.53 19.39
CA LEU A 326 0.58 -30.96 19.16
C LEU A 326 -0.61 -31.63 19.85
N PRO A 327 -1.37 -32.50 19.15
CA PRO A 327 -2.40 -33.27 19.80
C PRO A 327 -1.70 -34.02 20.94
N LEU A 328 -2.13 -33.75 22.16
CA LEU A 328 -1.77 -34.58 23.31
C LEU A 328 -2.24 -35.99 22.94
N SER A 329 -1.29 -36.85 22.62
CA SER A 329 -1.51 -38.27 22.45
C SER A 329 -2.06 -38.78 23.78
N THR A 330 -3.37 -39.03 23.80
CA THR A 330 -4.04 -39.83 24.83
C THR A 330 -3.63 -41.28 24.71
#